data_AF-A0AAW0M3K9-F1
#
_entry.id   AF-A0AAW0M3K9-F1
#
_cell.length_a   1.000
_cell.length_b   1.000
_cell.length_c   1.000
_cell.angle_alpha   90.00
_cell.angle_beta   90.00
_cell.angle_gamma   90.00
#
_symmetry.space_group_name_H-M   'P 1'
#
loop_
_entity.id
_entity.type
_entity.pdbx_description
1 polymer ?
#
loop_
_entity_poly.entity_id
_entity_poly.type
_entity_poly.pdbx_seq_one_letter_code
_entity_poly.pdbx_strand_id
1 'polypeptide(L)'
;VLDANHAHVKALYRRGMAYMAAGDFEEARADFKMMMKVDKLSEADATAALLKLKQEEQEVEKKARKQFKGLFDKKPGEIAVAGSEDKEDNDTGENPNNFDKEDSDADNSEESREAEADADQMGWFSRIWPTGGRLFSALGLQRCSIL
;
A
#
# COMPACT_ATOMS: atom_id res chain seq x y z
N VAL A 1 6.54 -4.76 -31.17
CA VAL A 1 5.48 -5.80 -31.34
C VAL A 1 4.18 -5.16 -31.80
N LEU A 2 3.66 -4.17 -31.07
CA LEU A 2 2.46 -3.44 -31.48
C LEU A 2 2.67 -2.62 -32.76
N ASP A 3 3.91 -2.23 -33.07
CA ASP A 3 4.25 -1.54 -34.34
C ASP A 3 4.00 -2.42 -35.57
N ALA A 4 4.08 -3.74 -35.43
CA ALA A 4 3.82 -4.69 -36.50
C ALA A 4 2.37 -5.19 -36.52
N ASN A 5 1.73 -5.29 -35.34
CA ASN A 5 0.32 -5.60 -35.22
C ASN A 5 -0.28 -4.86 -34.02
N HIS A 6 -1.02 -3.79 -34.31
CA HIS A 6 -1.60 -2.91 -33.30
C HIS A 6 -2.76 -3.57 -32.52
N ALA A 7 -3.29 -4.69 -33.02
CA ALA A 7 -4.38 -5.46 -32.44
C ALA A 7 -3.88 -6.74 -31.74
N HIS A 8 -2.64 -6.77 -31.27
CA HIS A 8 -2.11 -7.94 -30.57
C HIS A 8 -2.48 -7.92 -29.07
N VAL A 9 -3.53 -8.67 -28.70
CA VAL A 9 -4.11 -8.71 -27.33
C VAL A 9 -3.06 -8.86 -26.22
N LYS A 10 -2.17 -9.87 -26.29
CA LYS A 10 -1.15 -10.08 -25.24
C LYS A 10 -0.14 -8.94 -25.13
N ALA A 11 0.09 -8.21 -26.22
CA ALA A 11 1.04 -7.10 -26.22
C ALA A 11 0.40 -5.86 -25.59
N LEU A 12 -0.89 -5.61 -25.87
CA LEU A 12 -1.70 -4.62 -25.16
C LEU A 12 -1.74 -4.92 -23.65
N TYR A 13 -2.00 -6.18 -23.27
CA TYR A 13 -2.01 -6.58 -21.87
C TYR A 13 -0.69 -6.29 -21.15
N ARG A 14 0.43 -6.73 -21.73
CA ARG A 14 1.76 -6.53 -21.14
C ARG A 14 2.13 -5.06 -21.04
N ARG A 15 1.79 -4.26 -22.05
CA ARG A 15 2.04 -2.82 -22.04
C ARG A 15 1.18 -2.11 -21.00
N GLY A 16 -0.11 -2.45 -20.91
CA GLY A 16 -1.01 -1.92 -19.87
C GLY A 16 -0.53 -2.26 -18.46
N MET A 17 -0.06 -3.48 -18.22
CA MET A 17 0.55 -3.87 -16.94
C MET A 17 1.84 -3.08 -16.63
N ALA A 18 2.66 -2.78 -17.64
CA ALA A 18 3.86 -1.97 -17.46
C ALA A 18 3.53 -0.52 -17.09
N TYR A 19 2.52 0.08 -17.74
CA TYR A 19 2.02 1.41 -17.37
C TYR A 19 1.44 1.44 -15.96
N MET A 20 0.68 0.41 -15.58
CA MET A 20 0.15 0.27 -14.22
C MET A 20 1.29 0.25 -13.18
N ALA A 21 2.35 -0.51 -13.45
CA ALA A 21 3.54 -0.54 -12.59
C ALA A 21 4.32 0.79 -12.55
N ALA A 22 4.23 1.60 -13.61
CA ALA A 22 4.82 2.94 -13.66
C ALA A 22 3.98 4.01 -12.95
N GLY A 23 2.70 3.70 -12.63
CA GLY A 23 1.73 4.67 -12.09
C GLY A 23 0.97 5.45 -13.18
N ASP A 24 1.18 5.10 -14.45
CA ASP A 24 0.50 5.69 -15.61
C ASP A 24 -0.87 5.01 -15.81
N PHE A 25 -1.79 5.27 -14.87
CA PHE A 25 -3.07 4.54 -14.79
C PHE A 25 -4.00 4.78 -15.99
N GLU A 26 -3.96 5.96 -16.61
CA GLU A 26 -4.81 6.27 -17.77
C GLU A 26 -4.35 5.53 -19.03
N GLU A 27 -3.04 5.47 -19.27
CA GLU A 27 -2.42 4.71 -20.35
C GLU A 27 -2.69 3.20 -20.18
N ALA A 28 -2.56 2.70 -18.96
CA ALA A 28 -2.90 1.30 -18.64
C ALA A 28 -4.37 0.99 -18.95
N ARG A 29 -5.28 1.87 -18.53
CA ARG A 29 -6.72 1.74 -18.79
C ARG A 29 -7.04 1.78 -20.28
N ALA A 30 -6.35 2.62 -21.05
CA ALA A 30 -6.52 2.69 -22.50
C ALA A 30 -6.15 1.37 -23.18
N ASP A 31 -5.04 0.76 -22.78
CA ASP A 31 -4.59 -0.53 -23.32
C ASP A 31 -5.57 -1.67 -23.00
N PHE A 32 -6.07 -1.76 -21.77
CA PHE A 32 -7.07 -2.78 -21.41
C PHE A 32 -8.42 -2.55 -22.12
N LYS A 33 -8.86 -1.30 -22.30
CA LYS A 33 -10.05 -1.00 -23.12
C LYS A 33 -9.85 -1.37 -24.58
N MET A 34 -8.64 -1.21 -25.12
CA MET A 34 -8.32 -1.62 -26.48
C MET A 34 -8.37 -3.14 -26.65
N MET A 35 -7.94 -3.91 -25.64
CA MET A 35 -8.09 -5.38 -25.66
C MET A 35 -9.55 -5.81 -25.86
N MET A 36 -10.48 -5.23 -25.10
CA MET A 36 -11.92 -5.53 -25.22
C MET A 36 -12.48 -5.19 -26.62
N LYS A 37 -11.96 -4.15 -27.28
CA LYS A 37 -12.38 -3.77 -28.64
C LYS A 37 -11.84 -4.73 -29.70
N VAL A 38 -10.62 -5.22 -29.50
CA VAL A 38 -9.92 -6.08 -30.45
C VAL A 38 -10.45 -7.51 -30.39
N ASP A 39 -10.60 -8.06 -29.19
CA ASP A 39 -11.05 -9.43 -29.00
C ASP A 39 -12.01 -9.55 -27.81
N LYS A 40 -13.24 -9.95 -28.12
CA LYS A 40 -14.29 -10.19 -27.13
C LYS A 40 -13.98 -11.39 -26.22
N LEU A 41 -13.21 -12.36 -26.70
CA LEU A 41 -12.82 -13.51 -25.86
C LEU A 41 -11.87 -13.08 -24.73
N SER A 42 -11.09 -12.02 -24.96
CA SER A 42 -10.18 -11.44 -23.98
C SER A 42 -10.85 -10.47 -22.99
N GLU A 43 -12.16 -10.31 -23.06
CA GLU A 43 -12.93 -9.39 -22.22
C GLU A 43 -12.82 -9.73 -20.73
N ALA A 44 -12.84 -11.02 -20.37
CA ALA A 44 -12.68 -11.48 -18.99
C ALA A 44 -11.31 -11.08 -18.41
N ASP A 45 -10.23 -11.24 -19.18
CA ASP A 45 -8.88 -10.85 -18.76
C ASP A 45 -8.74 -9.33 -18.64
N ALA A 46 -9.31 -8.59 -19.59
CA ALA A 46 -9.28 -7.12 -19.59
C ALA A 46 -10.08 -6.53 -18.42
N THR A 47 -11.26 -7.08 -18.12
CA THR A 47 -12.08 -6.64 -16.97
C THR A 47 -11.41 -6.94 -15.64
N ALA A 48 -10.79 -8.12 -15.49
CA ALA A 48 -10.00 -8.44 -14.31
C ALA A 48 -8.82 -7.47 -14.12
N ALA A 49 -8.15 -7.08 -15.21
CA ALA A 49 -7.08 -6.09 -15.18
C ALA A 49 -7.58 -4.68 -14.81
N LEU A 50 -8.71 -4.25 -15.36
CA LEU A 50 -9.34 -2.96 -15.03
C LEU A 50 -9.76 -2.87 -13.56
N LEU A 51 -10.22 -3.98 -12.98
CA LEU A 51 -10.57 -4.06 -11.57
C LEU A 51 -9.34 -3.85 -10.69
N LYS A 52 -8.23 -4.53 -11.01
CA LYS A 52 -6.94 -4.36 -10.31
C LYS A 52 -6.41 -2.93 -10.40
N LEU A 53 -6.44 -2.35 -11.61
CA LEU A 53 -6.03 -0.96 -11.85
C LEU A 53 -6.80 0.00 -10.93
N LYS A 54 -8.13 -0.15 -10.84
CA LYS A 54 -8.96 0.69 -9.97
C LYS A 54 -8.60 0.55 -8.49
N GLN A 55 -8.25 -0.66 -8.05
CA GLN A 55 -7.83 -0.90 -6.67
C GLN A 55 -6.50 -0.18 -6.37
N GLU A 56 -5.51 -0.33 -7.25
CA GLU A 56 -4.20 0.32 -7.09
C GLU A 56 -4.31 1.85 -7.12
N GLU A 57 -5.11 2.40 -8.04
CA GLU A 57 -5.39 3.84 -8.12
C GLU A 57 -5.97 4.37 -6.80
N GLN A 58 -6.97 3.68 -6.25
CA GLN A 58 -7.57 4.05 -4.95
C GLN A 58 -6.59 3.92 -3.79
N GLU A 59 -5.68 2.93 -3.81
CA GLU A 59 -4.66 2.79 -2.78
C GLU A 59 -3.65 3.93 -2.82
N VAL A 60 -3.21 4.32 -4.02
CA VAL A 60 -2.31 5.47 -4.21
C VAL A 60 -3.00 6.75 -3.78
N GLU A 61 -4.26 6.96 -4.16
CA GLU A 61 -5.05 8.11 -3.75
C GLU A 61 -5.22 8.16 -2.22
N LYS A 62 -5.55 7.04 -1.57
CA LYS A 62 -5.65 6.96 -0.11
C LYS A 62 -4.32 7.28 0.57
N LYS A 63 -3.19 6.82 0.01
CA LYS A 63 -1.86 7.15 0.53
C LYS A 63 -1.58 8.64 0.38
N ALA A 64 -1.82 9.22 -0.78
CA ALA A 64 -1.66 10.66 -1.01
C ALA A 64 -2.55 11.49 -0.07
N ARG A 65 -3.83 11.14 0.06
CA ARG A 65 -4.76 11.79 0.99
C ARG A 65 -4.27 11.73 2.44
N LYS A 66 -3.66 10.62 2.85
CA LYS A 66 -3.05 10.51 4.19
C LYS A 66 -1.83 11.41 4.34
N GLN A 67 -0.95 11.47 3.32
CA GLN A 67 0.25 12.32 3.34
C GLN A 67 -0.10 13.82 3.44
N PHE A 68 -1.19 14.22 2.80
CA PHE A 68 -1.64 15.61 2.77
C PHE A 68 -2.75 15.93 3.79
N LYS A 69 -3.06 15.01 4.71
CA LYS A 69 -4.04 15.25 5.77
C LYS A 69 -3.51 16.37 6.69
N GLY A 70 -4.31 17.40 6.97
CA GLY A 70 -3.89 18.50 7.82
C GLY A 70 -3.05 19.59 7.13
N LEU A 71 -2.54 19.35 5.92
CA LEU A 71 -1.65 20.32 5.25
C LEU A 71 -2.37 21.62 4.90
N PHE A 72 -3.67 21.55 4.59
CA PHE A 72 -4.49 22.69 4.19
C PHE A 72 -5.46 23.17 5.26
N ASP A 73 -5.47 22.54 6.44
CA ASP A 73 -6.37 22.92 7.54
C ASP A 73 -5.87 24.20 8.27
N LYS A 74 -4.63 24.61 8.01
CA LYS A 74 -4.03 25.83 8.56
C LYS A 74 -4.48 27.08 7.79
N LYS A 75 -4.61 28.19 8.51
CA LYS A 75 -5.02 29.47 7.91
C LYS A 75 -4.00 29.91 6.85
N PRO A 76 -4.44 30.53 5.74
CA PRO A 76 -3.54 31.02 4.71
C PRO A 76 -2.56 32.05 5.31
N GLY A 77 -1.28 31.68 5.41
CA GLY A 77 -0.21 32.53 5.97
C GLY A 77 0.70 31.86 7.00
N GLU A 78 0.24 30.80 7.68
CA GLU A 78 1.03 30.14 8.76
C GLU A 78 2.11 29.18 8.22
N ILE A 79 1.96 28.68 6.99
CA ILE A 79 2.89 27.73 6.34
C ILE A 79 4.23 28.36 5.93
N ALA A 80 4.35 29.70 5.99
CA ALA A 80 5.56 30.42 5.56
C ALA A 80 6.67 30.48 6.62
N VAL A 81 6.38 30.12 7.87
CA VAL A 81 7.36 30.12 8.96
C VAL A 81 7.84 28.69 9.18
N ALA A 82 8.89 28.30 8.45
CA ALA A 82 9.64 27.06 8.73
C ALA A 82 10.47 27.25 10.01
N GLY A 83 9.79 27.36 11.14
CA GLY A 83 10.36 27.28 12.49
C GLY A 83 10.02 25.91 13.07
N SER A 84 11.05 25.13 13.36
CA SER A 84 10.98 23.83 14.04
C SER A 84 10.22 23.93 15.36
N GLU A 85 8.98 23.46 15.39
CA GLU A 85 8.33 23.03 16.63
C GLU A 85 7.60 21.72 16.34
N ASP A 86 8.27 20.61 16.68
CA ASP A 86 7.63 19.31 16.86
C ASP A 86 6.62 19.47 18.01
N LYS A 87 5.36 19.70 17.66
CA LYS A 87 4.25 19.51 18.60
C LYS A 87 3.60 18.17 18.30
N GLU A 88 3.86 17.24 19.21
CA GLU A 88 3.09 16.02 19.40
C GLU A 88 1.64 16.39 19.69
N ASP A 89 0.79 16.39 18.67
CA ASP A 89 -0.65 16.52 18.87
C ASP A 89 -1.22 15.15 19.20
N ASN A 90 -1.46 14.98 20.49
CA ASN A 90 -2.26 13.93 21.10
C ASN A 90 -3.60 13.76 20.39
N ASP A 91 -3.97 12.49 20.28
CA ASP A 91 -5.34 11.98 20.14
C ASP A 91 -6.38 12.92 20.77
N THR A 92 -7.17 13.58 19.91
CA THR A 92 -8.44 14.16 20.32
C THR A 92 -9.50 13.50 19.48
N GLY A 93 -9.99 12.37 20.01
CA GLY A 93 -11.17 11.72 19.52
C GLY A 93 -12.39 12.63 19.67
N GLU A 94 -13.15 12.75 18.59
CA GLU A 94 -14.57 13.08 18.65
C GLU A 94 -15.31 12.08 17.76
N ASN A 95 -15.91 11.09 18.41
CA ASN A 95 -17.06 10.35 17.90
C ASN A 95 -18.30 11.02 18.50
N PRO A 96 -19.32 11.34 17.69
CA PRO A 96 -20.57 10.60 17.91
C PRO A 96 -21.29 10.18 16.62
N ASN A 97 -21.48 8.86 16.51
CA ASN A 97 -22.72 8.14 16.20
C ASN A 97 -23.64 8.63 15.07
N ASN A 98 -23.79 7.78 14.05
CA ASN A 98 -25.06 7.25 13.52
C ASN A 98 -24.70 5.95 12.77
N PHE A 99 -24.99 4.78 13.34
CA PHE A 99 -26.16 3.96 13.02
C PHE A 99 -26.45 3.93 11.51
N ASP A 100 -25.96 2.91 10.83
CA ASP A 100 -26.82 2.00 10.07
C ASP A 100 -26.16 0.62 10.02
N LYS A 101 -26.98 -0.36 10.38
CA LYS A 101 -26.65 -1.75 10.66
C LYS A 101 -27.50 -2.57 9.71
N GLU A 102 -26.88 -3.26 8.77
CA GLU A 102 -27.39 -4.39 7.95
C GLU A 102 -26.16 -4.79 7.08
N ASP A 103 -25.65 -6.01 7.07
CA ASP A 103 -26.34 -7.30 7.04
C ASP A 103 -25.69 -8.37 7.93
N SER A 104 -26.55 -9.29 8.34
CA SER A 104 -26.28 -10.51 9.08
C SER A 104 -25.56 -11.57 8.26
N ASP A 105 -24.88 -12.49 8.97
CA ASP A 105 -25.03 -13.96 8.87
C ASP A 105 -23.84 -14.57 9.64
N ALA A 106 -23.98 -14.88 10.93
CA ALA A 106 -24.43 -16.19 11.42
C ALA A 106 -23.52 -17.35 10.96
N ASP A 107 -22.48 -17.67 11.75
CA ASP A 107 -22.18 -19.08 12.04
C ASP A 107 -21.36 -19.29 13.33
N ASN A 108 -21.92 -20.18 14.15
CA ASN A 108 -21.45 -21.03 15.23
C ASN A 108 -20.57 -20.59 16.41
N SER A 109 -21.14 -20.94 17.56
CA SER A 109 -20.68 -20.90 18.93
C SER A 109 -19.60 -21.92 19.29
N GLU A 110 -18.58 -21.43 20.00
CA GLU A 110 -18.17 -21.86 21.36
C GLU A 110 -17.97 -23.37 21.65
N GLU A 111 -16.71 -23.74 21.94
CA GLU A 111 -16.41 -24.77 22.95
C GLU A 111 -15.16 -24.32 23.73
N SER A 112 -15.40 -23.82 24.93
CA SER A 112 -14.40 -23.45 25.94
C SER A 112 -14.02 -24.64 26.80
N ARG A 113 -12.71 -24.88 27.04
CA ARG A 113 -12.20 -25.42 28.33
C ARG A 113 -10.75 -24.97 28.60
N GLU A 114 -10.65 -24.18 29.67
CA GLU A 114 -9.69 -24.19 30.79
C GLU A 114 -8.22 -24.59 30.60
N ALA A 115 -7.30 -23.72 31.03
CA ALA A 115 -6.24 -24.04 32.00
C ALA A 115 -5.47 -22.78 32.42
N GLU A 116 -5.24 -22.66 33.73
CA GLU A 116 -4.45 -21.64 34.43
C GLU A 116 -2.97 -21.66 34.03
N ALA A 117 -2.33 -20.49 33.96
CA ALA A 117 -0.98 -20.26 34.53
C ALA A 117 -0.57 -18.78 34.42
N ASP A 118 -0.35 -18.22 35.59
CA ASP A 118 0.45 -17.05 35.98
C ASP A 118 1.69 -16.79 35.09
N ALA A 119 1.82 -15.56 34.56
CA ALA A 119 3.09 -14.85 34.35
C ALA A 119 2.87 -13.45 33.73
N ASP A 120 3.51 -12.46 34.37
CA ASP A 120 3.74 -11.06 34.00
C ASP A 120 3.50 -10.61 32.54
N GLN A 121 2.76 -9.49 32.43
CA GLN A 121 2.61 -8.69 31.22
C GLN A 121 3.97 -8.13 30.74
N MET A 122 4.72 -8.92 29.97
CA MET A 122 5.81 -8.40 29.14
C MET A 122 5.26 -8.01 27.77
N GLY A 123 5.24 -6.71 27.48
CA GLY A 123 4.69 -6.13 26.26
C GLY A 123 5.25 -6.74 24.97
N TRP A 124 4.34 -6.89 23.99
CA TRP A 124 4.53 -7.39 22.62
C TRP A 124 5.80 -6.88 21.92
N PHE A 125 6.26 -5.67 22.25
CA PHE A 125 7.39 -5.02 21.59
C PHE A 125 8.78 -5.60 21.91
N SER A 126 8.88 -6.55 22.84
CA SER A 126 10.17 -7.12 23.25
C SER A 126 10.73 -8.22 22.32
N ARG A 127 10.01 -8.59 21.24
CA ARG A 127 10.42 -9.69 20.35
C ARG A 127 11.02 -9.26 19.00
N ILE A 128 11.12 -7.96 18.72
CA ILE A 128 11.57 -7.47 17.40
C ILE A 128 12.90 -6.68 17.49
N TRP A 129 13.45 -6.44 18.68
CA TRP A 129 14.71 -5.71 18.79
C TRP A 129 15.79 -6.49 19.54
N PRO A 130 16.92 -6.83 18.89
CA PRO A 130 18.08 -7.34 19.62
C PRO A 130 18.68 -6.17 20.40
N THR A 131 18.71 -6.32 21.72
CA THR A 131 19.52 -5.48 22.60
C THR A 131 21.00 -5.60 22.21
N GLY A 132 21.65 -4.45 22.07
CA GLY A 132 22.92 -4.30 21.37
C GLY A 132 24.10 -5.12 21.91
N GLY A 133 24.94 -5.57 20.97
CA GLY A 133 26.24 -6.19 21.26
C GLY A 133 27.01 -6.52 19.99
N ARG A 134 27.83 -5.57 19.53
CA ARG A 134 28.96 -5.65 18.57
C ARG A 134 29.26 -7.04 17.94
N LEU A 135 29.06 -7.18 16.63
CA LEU A 135 29.80 -8.14 15.78
C LEU A 135 30.02 -7.59 14.35
N PHE A 136 30.82 -6.53 14.20
CA PHE A 136 31.49 -6.22 12.93
C PHE A 136 32.99 -6.14 13.19
N SER A 137 33.61 -7.31 13.39
CA SER A 137 35.06 -7.45 13.36
C SER A 137 35.42 -8.85 12.85
N ALA A 138 35.45 -8.99 11.53
CA ALA A 138 36.11 -10.11 10.85
C ALA A 138 36.54 -9.70 9.44
N LEU A 139 37.74 -9.10 9.38
CA LEU A 139 38.82 -9.38 8.42
C LEU A 139 38.45 -9.59 6.95
N GLY A 140 38.75 -8.58 6.12
CA GLY A 140 38.76 -8.73 4.66
C GLY A 140 39.46 -7.62 3.87
N LEU A 141 40.35 -6.83 4.48
CA LEU A 141 41.22 -5.91 3.73
C LEU A 141 42.51 -6.63 3.35
N GLN A 142 42.47 -7.37 2.24
CA GLN A 142 43.71 -7.76 1.56
C GLN A 142 44.35 -6.50 0.96
N ARG A 143 45.59 -6.29 1.37
CA ARG A 143 46.44 -5.16 1.04
C ARG A 143 46.96 -5.34 -0.39
N CYS A 144 46.63 -4.43 -1.30
CA CYS A 144 47.42 -4.23 -2.52
C CYS A 144 48.59 -3.32 -2.16
N SER A 145 49.78 -3.91 -2.00
CA SER A 145 51.04 -3.16 -1.99
C SER A 145 51.37 -2.73 -3.41
N ILE A 146 51.55 -1.43 -3.63
CA ILE A 146 52.18 -0.88 -4.83
C ILE A 146 53.65 -0.71 -4.51
N LEU A 147 54.52 -1.40 -5.25
CA LEU A 147 55.95 -1.12 -5.44
C LEU A 147 56.34 -1.57 -6.85
#